data_AF-A0A814GDH4-F1
#
_entry.id   AF-A0A814GDH4-F1
#
_cell.length_a   1.000
_cell.length_b   1.000
_cell.length_c   1.000
_cell.angle_alpha   90.00
_cell.angle_beta   90.00
_cell.angle_gamma   90.00
#
_symmetry.space_group_name_H-M   'P 1'
#
loop_
_entity.id
_entity.type
_entity.pdbx_description
1 polymer ?
#
loop_
_entity_poly.entity_id
_entity_poly.type
_entity_poly.pdbx_seq_one_letter_code
_entity_poly.pdbx_strand_id
1 'polypeptide(L)'
;MQQQELYAFKRDRFINNVISELEDANRSPIDGYQDLPLMPLEQATETIVPLVSNLRNYVVQAKQKCNQDFKILTWDESAAIYLYTMPTCFFSHLNKALRDENRHALKPWFAYLKLIMHALEQLPSVETNVWRDGGV
;
A
#
# COMPACT_ATOMS: atom_id res chain seq x y z
N MET A 1 28.98 -29.50 14.47
CA MET A 1 27.64 -29.96 14.05
C MET A 1 26.56 -28.89 14.23
N GLN A 2 26.40 -28.24 15.40
CA GLN A 2 25.35 -27.23 15.62
C GLN A 2 25.39 -25.97 14.70
N GLN A 3 26.57 -25.54 14.26
CA GLN A 3 26.70 -24.33 13.44
C GLN A 3 26.31 -24.55 11.96
N GLN A 4 26.43 -25.77 11.46
CA GLN A 4 26.04 -26.14 10.08
C GLN A 4 24.52 -26.27 9.94
N GLU A 5 23.84 -26.82 10.95
CA GLU A 5 22.37 -26.93 10.98
C GLU A 5 21.70 -25.57 11.08
N LEU A 6 22.25 -24.64 11.87
CA LEU A 6 21.75 -23.26 11.96
C LEU A 6 21.90 -22.51 10.63
N TYR A 7 23.01 -22.74 9.91
CA TYR A 7 23.23 -22.15 8.58
C TYR A 7 22.28 -22.72 7.53
N ALA A 8 22.02 -24.03 7.55
CA ALA A 8 21.06 -24.67 6.65
C ALA A 8 19.63 -24.16 6.89
N PHE A 9 19.19 -24.12 8.16
CA PHE A 9 17.87 -23.62 8.54
C PHE A 9 17.64 -22.14 8.18
N LYS A 10 18.66 -21.30 8.32
CA LYS A 10 18.60 -19.88 7.95
C LYS A 10 18.59 -19.70 6.42
N ARG A 11 19.28 -20.58 5.69
CA ARG A 11 19.30 -20.59 4.22
C ARG A 11 17.96 -21.05 3.65
N ASP A 12 17.33 -22.07 4.23
CA ASP A 12 16.00 -22.54 3.80
C ASP A 12 14.93 -21.47 4.02
N ARG A 13 14.98 -20.74 5.16
CA ARG A 13 14.04 -19.63 5.42
C ARG A 13 14.22 -18.47 4.44
N PHE A 14 15.45 -18.14 4.09
CA PHE A 14 15.75 -17.07 3.13
C PHE A 14 15.28 -17.43 1.72
N ILE A 15 15.55 -18.66 1.28
CA ILE A 15 15.13 -19.15 -0.03
C ILE A 15 13.60 -19.21 -0.13
N ASN A 16 12.91 -19.72 0.90
CA ASN A 16 11.45 -19.80 0.87
C ASN A 16 10.77 -18.42 0.86
N ASN A 17 11.32 -17.43 1.58
CA ASN A 17 10.81 -16.05 1.52
C ASN A 17 11.02 -15.41 0.14
N VAL A 18 12.20 -15.59 -0.45
CA VAL A 18 12.50 -15.06 -1.80
C VAL A 18 11.62 -15.75 -2.85
N ILE A 19 11.41 -17.07 -2.75
CA ILE A 19 10.51 -17.80 -3.65
C ILE A 19 9.07 -17.29 -3.50
N SER A 20 8.57 -17.09 -2.29
CA SER A 20 7.24 -16.52 -2.05
C SER A 20 7.10 -15.08 -2.61
N GLU A 21 8.13 -14.24 -2.47
CA GLU A 21 8.14 -12.88 -3.05
C GLU A 21 8.16 -12.91 -4.59
N LEU A 22 8.89 -13.86 -5.17
CA LEU A 22 8.95 -14.06 -6.63
C LEU A 22 7.64 -14.64 -7.17
N GLU A 23 7.02 -15.59 -6.47
CA GLU A 23 5.71 -16.14 -6.80
C GLU A 23 4.63 -15.04 -6.72
N ASP A 24 4.70 -14.17 -5.71
CA ASP A 24 3.83 -12.99 -5.57
C ASP A 24 4.02 -12.00 -6.71
N ALA A 25 5.27 -11.73 -7.10
CA ALA A 25 5.61 -10.85 -8.22
C ALA A 25 5.21 -11.44 -9.59
N ASN A 26 5.05 -12.77 -9.68
CA ASN A 26 4.66 -13.48 -10.90
C ASN A 26 3.13 -13.64 -11.04
N ARG A 27 2.34 -13.13 -10.08
CA ARG A 27 0.87 -13.06 -10.23
C ARG A 27 0.51 -11.95 -11.22
N SER A 28 -0.59 -12.14 -11.94
CA SER A 28 -1.04 -11.19 -12.95
C SER A 28 -1.09 -9.76 -12.37
N PRO A 29 -0.60 -8.76 -13.13
CA PRO A 29 -0.61 -7.36 -12.70
C PRO A 29 -1.99 -6.93 -12.22
N ILE A 30 -2.01 -6.03 -11.23
CA ILE A 30 -3.25 -5.38 -10.81
C ILE A 30 -3.72 -4.48 -11.96
N ASP A 31 -4.92 -4.73 -12.45
CA ASP A 31 -5.50 -4.06 -13.61
C ASP A 31 -6.91 -3.52 -13.31
N GLY A 32 -7.38 -2.56 -14.10
CA GLY A 32 -8.74 -2.01 -14.07
C GLY A 32 -8.98 -0.85 -13.10
N TYR A 33 -8.06 -0.56 -12.17
CA TYR A 33 -8.14 0.65 -11.34
C TYR A 33 -7.78 1.92 -12.12
N GLN A 34 -6.97 1.78 -13.17
CA GLN A 34 -6.45 2.89 -13.97
C GLN A 34 -7.54 3.64 -14.74
N ASP A 35 -8.58 2.91 -15.16
CA ASP A 35 -9.72 3.43 -15.93
C ASP A 35 -10.75 4.17 -15.05
N LEU A 36 -10.62 4.07 -13.73
CA LEU A 36 -11.51 4.79 -12.83
C LEU A 36 -11.23 6.30 -12.86
N PRO A 37 -12.26 7.15 -12.75
CA PRO A 37 -12.06 8.58 -12.60
C PRO A 37 -11.36 8.88 -11.26
N LEU A 38 -10.59 9.95 -11.24
CA LEU A 38 -10.01 10.47 -10.00
C LEU A 38 -11.14 11.04 -9.13
N MET A 39 -11.20 10.63 -7.87
CA MET A 39 -12.26 11.01 -6.92
C MET A 39 -11.66 11.61 -5.64
N PRO A 40 -12.40 12.50 -4.93
CA PRO A 40 -12.04 12.94 -3.58
C PRO A 40 -11.83 11.76 -2.62
N LEU A 41 -11.00 11.96 -1.58
CA LEU A 41 -10.59 10.88 -0.68
C LEU A 41 -11.77 10.19 0.02
N GLU A 42 -12.80 10.95 0.40
CA GLU A 42 -14.02 10.41 1.01
C GLU A 42 -14.70 9.41 0.07
N GLN A 43 -14.92 9.80 -1.19
CA GLN A 43 -15.55 8.95 -2.20
C GLN A 43 -14.68 7.74 -2.55
N ALA A 44 -13.37 7.96 -2.71
CA ALA A 44 -12.41 6.91 -3.02
C ALA A 44 -12.32 5.81 -1.93
N THR A 45 -12.77 6.10 -0.71
CA THR A 45 -12.76 5.18 0.43
C THR A 45 -14.13 4.61 0.80
N GLU A 46 -15.22 5.04 0.16
CA GLU A 46 -16.59 4.63 0.50
C GLU A 46 -16.78 3.11 0.52
N THR A 47 -16.27 2.43 -0.50
CA THR A 47 -16.33 0.97 -0.65
C THR A 47 -15.44 0.21 0.34
N ILE A 48 -14.47 0.89 0.96
CA ILE A 48 -13.52 0.33 1.93
C ILE A 48 -14.01 0.52 3.37
N VAL A 49 -14.85 1.53 3.63
CA VAL A 49 -15.42 1.81 4.96
C VAL A 49 -15.96 0.57 5.68
N PRO A 50 -16.71 -0.35 5.05
CA PRO A 50 -17.20 -1.54 5.74
C PRO A 50 -16.09 -2.57 6.05
N LEU A 51 -14.93 -2.48 5.40
CA LEU A 51 -13.81 -3.43 5.53
C LEU A 51 -12.80 -3.03 6.61
N VAL A 52 -12.71 -1.74 6.91
CA VAL A 52 -11.73 -1.18 7.85
C VAL A 52 -12.44 -0.38 8.93
N SER A 53 -12.42 -0.90 10.15
CA SER A 53 -12.97 -0.22 11.33
C SER A 53 -12.36 1.18 11.49
N ASN A 54 -13.21 2.16 11.82
CA ASN A 54 -12.82 3.56 12.02
C ASN A 54 -12.25 4.30 10.79
N LEU A 55 -12.36 3.75 9.57
CA LEU A 55 -11.79 4.39 8.37
C LEU A 55 -12.23 5.84 8.17
N ARG A 56 -13.50 6.16 8.39
CA ARG A 56 -14.01 7.54 8.26
C ARG A 56 -13.24 8.52 9.14
N ASN A 57 -12.90 8.11 10.38
CA ASN A 57 -12.12 8.94 11.29
C ASN A 57 -10.67 9.09 10.81
N TYR A 58 -10.10 8.05 10.20
CA TYR A 58 -8.77 8.13 9.61
C TYR A 58 -8.74 9.09 8.41
N VAL A 59 -9.76 9.05 7.55
CA VAL A 59 -9.90 9.99 6.41
C VAL A 59 -9.96 11.43 6.91
N VAL A 60 -10.79 11.73 7.91
CA VAL A 60 -10.89 13.08 8.50
C VAL A 60 -9.54 13.52 9.07
N GLN A 61 -8.87 12.66 9.84
CA GLN A 61 -7.55 12.97 10.41
C GLN A 61 -6.50 13.18 9.32
N ALA A 62 -6.53 12.39 8.25
CA ALA A 62 -5.60 12.52 7.15
C ALA A 62 -5.73 13.87 6.45
N LYS A 63 -6.97 14.32 6.16
CA LYS A 63 -7.21 15.64 5.55
C LYS A 63 -6.80 16.80 6.46
N GLN A 64 -6.95 16.63 7.77
CA GLN A 64 -6.55 17.65 8.77
C GLN A 64 -5.03 17.77 8.93
N LYS A 65 -4.29 16.66 8.79
CA LYS A 65 -2.86 16.59 9.14
C LYS A 65 -1.92 16.47 7.94
N CYS A 66 -2.44 16.22 6.74
CA CYS A 66 -1.61 16.16 5.54
C CYS A 66 -0.94 17.51 5.26
N ASN A 67 0.18 17.46 4.54
CA ASN A 67 0.84 18.67 4.08
C ASN A 67 -0.01 19.35 2.98
N GLN A 68 -0.47 20.58 3.26
CA GLN A 68 -1.28 21.38 2.34
C GLN A 68 -0.44 22.38 1.53
N ASP A 69 0.83 22.59 1.91
CA ASP A 69 1.70 23.59 1.27
C ASP A 69 2.38 23.07 0.00
N PHE A 70 2.21 21.78 -0.29
CA PHE A 70 2.84 21.12 -1.43
C PHE A 70 2.03 21.33 -2.71
N LYS A 71 2.36 22.39 -3.45
CA LYS A 71 1.60 22.87 -4.63
C LYS A 71 1.43 21.89 -5.79
N ILE A 72 2.21 20.80 -5.82
CA ILE A 72 2.17 19.80 -6.89
C ILE A 72 1.02 18.80 -6.67
N LEU A 73 0.59 18.62 -5.43
CA LEU A 73 -0.50 17.71 -5.08
C LEU A 73 -1.77 18.50 -4.73
N THR A 74 -2.90 17.94 -5.12
CA THR A 74 -4.20 18.33 -4.57
C THR A 74 -4.29 17.94 -3.10
N TRP A 75 -5.24 18.55 -2.40
CA TRP A 75 -5.46 18.25 -0.98
C TRP A 75 -5.83 16.78 -0.74
N ASP A 76 -6.67 16.19 -1.60
CA ASP A 76 -7.08 14.79 -1.50
C ASP A 76 -5.93 13.81 -1.76
N GLU A 77 -5.00 14.14 -2.67
CA GLU A 77 -3.80 13.35 -2.93
C GLU A 77 -2.81 13.37 -1.76
N SER A 78 -2.54 14.56 -1.23
CA SER A 78 -1.73 14.71 -0.01
C SER A 78 -2.34 13.94 1.16
N ALA A 79 -3.67 13.99 1.31
CA ALA A 79 -4.38 13.25 2.34
C ALA A 79 -4.35 11.73 2.09
N ALA A 80 -4.42 11.26 0.84
CA ALA A 80 -4.30 9.85 0.50
C ALA A 80 -2.93 9.27 0.87
N ILE A 81 -1.84 10.00 0.59
CA ILE A 81 -0.47 9.62 1.01
C ILE A 81 -0.35 9.64 2.55
N TYR A 82 -0.91 10.67 3.20
CA TYR A 82 -0.90 10.73 4.66
C TYR A 82 -1.66 9.53 5.26
N LEU A 83 -2.86 9.21 4.76
CA LEU A 83 -3.65 8.07 5.20
C LEU A 83 -2.88 6.74 5.08
N TYR A 84 -2.11 6.56 4.01
CA TYR A 84 -1.27 5.38 3.81
C TYR A 84 -0.16 5.21 4.85
N THR A 85 0.40 6.34 5.33
CA THR A 85 1.54 6.38 6.25
C THR A 85 1.14 6.55 7.72
N MET A 86 -0.13 6.83 7.99
CA MET A 86 -0.67 6.92 9.35
C MET A 86 -0.46 5.61 10.12
N PRO A 87 -0.12 5.66 11.43
CA PRO A 87 0.06 4.49 12.29
C PRO A 87 -1.30 3.86 12.67
N THR A 88 -2.01 3.34 11.67
CA THR A 88 -3.34 2.73 11.78
C THR A 88 -3.33 1.36 11.10
N CYS A 89 -4.43 0.61 11.23
CA CYS A 89 -4.58 -0.66 10.54
C CYS A 89 -4.85 -0.52 9.02
N PHE A 90 -5.03 0.71 8.50
CA PHE A 90 -5.36 0.91 7.08
C PHE A 90 -4.31 0.32 6.14
N PHE A 91 -3.03 0.65 6.38
CA PHE A 91 -1.90 0.13 5.60
C PHE A 91 -1.85 -1.40 5.58
N SER A 92 -2.09 -2.05 6.74
CA SER A 92 -2.02 -3.51 6.83
C SER A 92 -3.18 -4.18 6.10
N HIS A 93 -4.39 -3.59 6.12
CA HIS A 93 -5.53 -4.09 5.36
C HIS A 93 -5.31 -3.95 3.85
N LEU A 94 -4.80 -2.80 3.40
CA LEU A 94 -4.47 -2.60 1.99
C LEU A 94 -3.42 -3.59 1.51
N ASN A 95 -2.30 -3.73 2.23
CA ASN A 95 -1.23 -4.66 1.86
C ASN A 95 -1.70 -6.12 1.88
N LYS A 96 -2.61 -6.48 2.79
CA LYS A 96 -3.24 -7.80 2.77
C LYS A 96 -4.08 -8.00 1.51
N ALA A 97 -4.93 -7.03 1.16
CA ALA A 97 -5.75 -7.11 -0.05
C ALA A 97 -4.91 -7.18 -1.33
N LEU A 98 -3.78 -6.48 -1.38
CA LEU A 98 -2.84 -6.52 -2.50
C LEU A 98 -2.15 -7.89 -2.67
N ARG A 99 -1.91 -8.61 -1.57
CA ARG A 99 -1.28 -9.95 -1.56
C ARG A 99 -2.28 -11.10 -1.56
N ASP A 100 -3.57 -10.81 -1.47
CA ASP A 100 -4.61 -11.83 -1.46
C ASP A 100 -4.62 -12.57 -2.80
N GLU A 101 -4.78 -13.90 -2.78
CA GLU A 101 -4.93 -14.70 -4.00
C GLU A 101 -6.20 -14.32 -4.76
N ASN A 102 -7.28 -14.04 -4.02
CA ASN A 102 -8.54 -13.61 -4.58
C ASN A 102 -8.46 -12.15 -5.02
N ARG A 103 -8.16 -11.93 -6.31
CA ARG A 103 -8.09 -10.60 -6.92
C ARG A 103 -9.39 -9.78 -6.80
N HIS A 104 -10.54 -10.42 -6.62
CA HIS A 104 -11.80 -9.71 -6.40
C HIS A 104 -11.83 -8.99 -5.04
N ALA A 105 -11.07 -9.45 -4.05
CA ALA A 105 -10.96 -8.80 -2.74
C ALA A 105 -10.32 -7.41 -2.84
N LEU A 106 -9.59 -7.13 -3.92
CA LEU A 106 -8.95 -5.83 -4.15
C LEU A 106 -9.90 -4.81 -4.81
N LYS A 107 -10.98 -5.25 -5.49
CA LYS A 107 -11.90 -4.33 -6.20
C LYS A 107 -12.42 -3.16 -5.35
N PRO A 108 -12.81 -3.35 -4.07
CA PRO A 108 -13.23 -2.24 -3.22
C PRO A 108 -12.17 -1.15 -3.02
N TRP A 109 -10.90 -1.46 -3.27
CA TRP A 109 -9.77 -0.54 -3.08
C TRP A 109 -9.41 0.25 -4.35
N PHE A 110 -9.99 -0.07 -5.51
CA PHE A 110 -9.54 0.49 -6.78
C PHE A 110 -9.63 2.01 -6.86
N ALA A 111 -10.69 2.62 -6.32
CA ALA A 111 -10.82 4.08 -6.31
C ALA A 111 -9.74 4.73 -5.44
N TYR A 112 -9.41 4.16 -4.28
CA TYR A 112 -8.30 4.61 -3.45
C TYR A 112 -6.94 4.39 -4.15
N LEU A 113 -6.74 3.24 -4.79
CA LEU A 113 -5.53 2.94 -5.56
C LEU A 113 -5.33 3.95 -6.69
N LYS A 114 -6.38 4.30 -7.42
CA LYS A 114 -6.35 5.34 -8.45
C LYS A 114 -5.85 6.67 -7.88
N LEU A 115 -6.39 7.08 -6.72
CA LEU A 115 -6.03 8.34 -6.07
C LEU A 115 -4.57 8.36 -5.59
N ILE A 116 -4.12 7.33 -4.86
CA ILE A 116 -2.76 7.29 -4.33
C ILE A 116 -1.71 7.09 -5.43
N MET A 117 -1.97 6.26 -6.44
CA MET A 117 -1.02 6.07 -7.55
C MET A 117 -0.86 7.36 -8.34
N HIS A 118 -1.95 8.05 -8.64
CA HIS A 118 -1.89 9.36 -9.28
C HIS A 118 -1.12 10.38 -8.42
N ALA A 119 -1.34 10.40 -7.10
CA ALA A 119 -0.57 11.26 -6.18
C ALA A 119 0.94 10.97 -6.24
N LEU A 120 1.33 9.68 -6.25
CA LEU A 120 2.73 9.27 -6.32
C LEU A 120 3.38 9.60 -7.68
N GLU A 121 2.63 9.52 -8.78
CA GLU A 121 3.10 9.89 -10.13
C GLU A 121 3.42 11.38 -10.25
N GLN A 122 2.76 12.25 -9.48
CA GLN A 122 3.06 13.69 -9.47
C GLN A 122 4.33 14.04 -8.69
N LEU A 123 4.82 13.15 -7.82
CA LEU A 123 6.00 13.43 -7.02
C LEU A 123 7.28 13.42 -7.88
N PRO A 124 8.22 14.34 -7.62
CA PRO A 124 9.49 14.36 -8.35
C PRO A 124 10.25 13.06 -8.11
N SER A 125 10.78 12.47 -9.19
CA SER A 125 11.66 11.31 -9.09
C SER A 125 12.97 11.70 -8.41
N VAL A 126 13.44 10.89 -7.47
CA VAL A 126 14.71 11.07 -6.77
C VAL A 126 15.49 9.76 -6.83
N GLU A 127 16.67 9.81 -7.42
CA GLU A 127 17.60 8.68 -7.45
C GLU A 127 18.46 8.70 -6.18
N THR A 128 18.23 7.73 -5.29
CA THR A 128 18.97 7.63 -4.03
C THR A 128 18.96 6.19 -3.52
N ASN A 129 19.95 5.85 -2.68
CA ASN A 129 19.99 4.57 -1.99
C ASN A 129 18.94 4.54 -0.88
N VAL A 130 18.02 3.58 -0.95
CA VAL A 130 17.01 3.33 0.08
C VAL A 130 17.31 2.03 0.81
N TRP A 131 16.95 1.98 2.09
CA TRP A 131 17.13 0.81 2.95
C TRP A 131 15.78 0.37 3.46
N ARG A 132 15.49 -0.93 3.37
CA ARG A 132 14.33 -1.56 4.01
C ARG A 132 14.86 -2.62 4.95
N ASP A 133 14.60 -2.44 6.24
CA ASP A 133 14.91 -3.49 7.21
C ASP A 133 13.86 -4.61 7.05
N GLY A 134 14.34 -5.81 6.72
CA GLY A 134 13.53 -7.01 6.68
C GLY A 134 13.59 -7.66 8.05
N GLY A 135 12.58 -7.42 8.89
CA GLY A 135 12.50 -8.03 10.22
C GLY A 135 12.70 -9.55 10.15
N VAL A 136 13.61 -10.05 11.01
CA VAL A 136 14.15 -11.42 11.07
C VAL A 136 13.20 -12.43 11.71
#